data_AF-A0A0N4U2A1-F1
#
_entry.id   AF-A0A0N4U2A1-F1
#
_cell.length_a   1.000
_cell.length_b   1.000
_cell.length_c   1.000
_cell.angle_alpha   90.00
_cell.angle_beta   90.00
_cell.angle_gamma   90.00
#
_symmetry.space_group_name_H-M   'P 1'
#
loop_
_entity.id
_entity.type
_entity.pdbx_description
1 polymer ?
#
loop_
_entity_poly.entity_id
_entity_poly.type
_entity_poly.pdbx_seq_one_letter_code
_entity_poly.pdbx_strand_id
1 'polypeptide(L)'
;MSDWLHCNNCFHLPGQKNENLPFFFTSCGHLICRKCLSTTASVGVCRICQKRASIIEINRNLRADLQMYFRNPKDLLEQYVKNLNVVLEFQGGHRNRLAKALQEQVGNFLLIQIGVL
;
A
#
# COMPACT_ATOMS: atom_id res chain seq x y z
N MET A 1 -17.28 10.18 4.08
CA MET A 1 -17.08 8.92 3.32
C MET A 1 -16.85 9.33 1.87
N SER A 2 -15.97 8.64 1.15
CA SER A 2 -15.52 9.05 -0.18
C SER A 2 -16.69 9.12 -1.17
N ASP A 3 -16.80 10.23 -1.88
CA ASP A 3 -17.82 10.55 -2.91
C ASP A 3 -17.86 9.53 -4.06
N TRP A 4 -16.80 8.76 -4.23
CA TRP A 4 -16.69 7.75 -5.27
C TRP A 4 -17.10 6.33 -4.85
N LEU A 5 -17.24 6.03 -3.55
CA LEU A 5 -17.46 4.65 -3.11
C LEU A 5 -18.93 4.24 -3.32
N HIS A 6 -19.18 3.29 -4.21
CA HIS A 6 -20.52 2.80 -4.54
C HIS A 6 -20.47 1.34 -5.03
N CYS A 7 -21.63 0.68 -5.06
CA CYS A 7 -21.74 -0.65 -5.65
C CYS A 7 -21.71 -0.51 -7.17
N ASN A 8 -20.76 -1.15 -7.86
CA ASN A 8 -20.64 -1.03 -9.31
C ASN A 8 -21.73 -1.78 -10.10
N ASN A 9 -22.68 -2.45 -9.41
CA ASN A 9 -23.86 -3.06 -10.04
C ASN A 9 -25.12 -2.20 -9.86
N CYS A 10 -25.38 -1.69 -8.66
CA CYS A 10 -26.64 -1.00 -8.33
C CYS A 10 -26.48 0.46 -7.92
N PHE A 11 -25.25 1.00 -7.92
CA PHE A 11 -24.91 2.37 -7.53
C PHE A 11 -25.29 2.77 -6.10
N HIS A 12 -25.64 1.80 -5.24
CA HIS A 12 -25.90 2.05 -3.83
C HIS A 12 -24.65 2.66 -3.15
N LEU A 13 -24.85 3.77 -2.45
CA LEU A 13 -23.83 4.46 -1.66
C LEU A 13 -23.84 3.94 -0.23
N PRO A 14 -22.68 3.86 0.45
CA PRO A 14 -22.63 3.56 1.89
C PRO A 14 -23.50 4.52 2.72
N GLY A 15 -24.25 3.98 3.68
CA GLY A 15 -25.10 4.77 4.59
C GLY A 15 -26.37 5.34 3.95
N GLN A 16 -26.60 5.10 2.65
CA GLN A 16 -27.81 5.55 1.97
C GLN A 16 -29.03 4.77 2.50
N LYS A 17 -30.17 5.46 2.66
CA LYS A 17 -31.45 4.87 3.11
C LYS A 17 -31.40 4.22 4.52
N ASN A 18 -30.53 4.70 5.41
CA ASN A 18 -30.32 4.12 6.75
C ASN A 18 -29.85 2.65 6.72
N GLU A 19 -29.32 2.17 5.59
CA GLU A 19 -28.77 0.82 5.47
C GLU A 19 -27.24 0.88 5.48
N ASN A 20 -26.62 0.28 6.51
CA ASN A 20 -25.18 0.03 6.54
C ASN A 20 -24.89 -1.35 5.95
N LEU A 21 -25.03 -1.48 4.63
CA LEU A 21 -24.67 -2.72 3.94
C LEU A 21 -23.15 -2.87 3.88
N PRO A 22 -22.60 -4.06 4.23
CA PRO A 22 -21.20 -4.36 3.96
C PRO A 22 -20.89 -4.25 2.46
N PHE A 23 -19.71 -3.73 2.16
CA PHE A 23 -19.16 -3.70 0.81
C PHE A 23 -18.03 -4.69 0.67
N PHE A 24 -17.88 -5.21 -0.54
CA PHE A 24 -16.87 -6.18 -0.91
C PHE A 24 -16.01 -5.64 -2.03
N PHE A 25 -14.71 -5.90 -1.94
CA PHE A 25 -13.72 -5.58 -2.95
C PHE A 25 -13.30 -6.86 -3.66
N THR A 26 -13.25 -6.82 -4.99
CA THR A 26 -12.78 -7.95 -5.80
C THR A 26 -11.33 -7.74 -6.25
N SER A 27 -10.58 -8.83 -6.50
CA SER A 27 -9.23 -8.73 -7.07
C SER A 27 -9.18 -8.11 -8.47
N CYS A 28 -10.32 -8.01 -9.17
CA CYS A 28 -10.45 -7.29 -10.43
C CYS A 28 -10.82 -5.81 -10.25
N GLY A 29 -10.83 -5.29 -9.02
CA GLY A 29 -10.99 -3.87 -8.73
C GLY A 29 -12.44 -3.38 -8.56
N HIS A 30 -13.43 -4.27 -8.58
CA HIS A 30 -14.84 -3.89 -8.47
C HIS A 30 -15.33 -3.88 -7.02
N LEU A 31 -16.26 -2.96 -6.74
CA LEU A 31 -16.97 -2.81 -5.47
C LEU A 31 -18.39 -3.35 -5.58
N ILE A 32 -18.77 -4.24 -4.66
CA ILE A 32 -20.09 -4.90 -4.68
C ILE A 32 -20.70 -4.82 -3.27
N CYS A 33 -21.95 -4.35 -3.14
CA CYS A 33 -22.65 -4.37 -1.85
C CYS A 33 -23.16 -5.78 -1.51
N ARG A 34 -23.43 -6.04 -0.22
CA ARG A 34 -23.95 -7.33 0.25
C ARG A 34 -25.18 -7.81 -0.54
N LYS A 35 -26.15 -6.93 -0.85
CA LYS A 35 -27.36 -7.28 -1.62
C LYS A 35 -27.02 -7.85 -3.00
N CYS A 36 -26.13 -7.19 -3.75
CA CYS A 36 -25.72 -7.66 -5.08
C CYS A 36 -24.82 -8.90 -5.03
N LEU A 37 -24.01 -9.04 -3.98
CA LEU A 37 -23.21 -10.25 -3.81
C LEU A 37 -24.10 -11.46 -3.49
N SER A 38 -25.10 -11.31 -2.62
CA SER A 38 -26.04 -12.38 -2.25
C SER A 38 -26.90 -12.89 -3.41
N THR A 39 -27.13 -12.08 -4.45
CA THR A 39 -27.85 -12.51 -5.67
C THR A 39 -26.93 -13.13 -6.73
N THR A 40 -25.62 -13.25 -6.45
CA THR A 40 -24.66 -13.85 -7.39
C THR A 40 -24.67 -15.37 -7.23
N ALA A 41 -25.04 -16.09 -8.30
CA ALA A 41 -25.16 -17.55 -8.30
C ALA A 41 -23.82 -18.29 -8.14
N SER A 42 -22.71 -17.69 -8.58
CA SER A 42 -21.40 -18.32 -8.64
C SER A 42 -20.46 -17.78 -7.57
N VAL A 43 -20.04 -18.62 -6.64
CA VAL A 43 -19.02 -18.29 -5.64
C VAL A 43 -17.68 -18.01 -6.33
N GLY A 44 -17.01 -16.92 -5.95
CA GLY A 44 -15.69 -16.57 -6.48
C GLY A 44 -15.70 -16.00 -7.91
N VAL A 45 -16.86 -15.59 -8.43
CA VAL A 45 -16.99 -14.89 -9.71
C VAL A 45 -17.43 -13.46 -9.48
N CYS A 46 -16.74 -12.50 -10.08
CA CYS A 46 -17.13 -11.09 -10.00
C CYS A 46 -18.42 -10.85 -10.81
N ARG A 47 -19.46 -10.33 -10.15
CA ARG A 47 -20.74 -10.00 -10.81
C ARG A 47 -20.63 -8.95 -11.91
N ILE A 48 -19.58 -8.12 -11.90
CA ILE A 48 -19.41 -7.04 -12.89
C ILE A 48 -18.75 -7.56 -14.16
N CYS A 49 -17.56 -8.17 -14.05
CA CYS A 49 -16.79 -8.61 -15.22
C CYS A 49 -16.93 -10.10 -15.55
N GLN A 50 -17.66 -10.87 -14.75
CA GLN A 50 -17.89 -12.32 -14.90
C GLN A 50 -16.60 -13.18 -14.88
N LYS A 51 -15.47 -12.61 -14.45
CA LYS A 51 -14.20 -13.34 -14.26
C LYS A 51 -14.10 -13.89 -12.85
N ARG A 52 -13.34 -14.98 -12.67
CA ARG A 52 -12.96 -15.46 -11.34
C ARG A 52 -12.17 -14.37 -10.61
N ALA A 53 -12.53 -14.11 -9.35
CA ALA A 53 -11.88 -13.10 -8.52
C ALA A 53 -11.96 -13.51 -7.05
N SER A 54 -10.93 -13.18 -6.27
CA SER A 54 -11.07 -13.20 -4.82
C SER A 54 -11.98 -12.05 -4.41
N ILE A 55 -12.89 -12.30 -3.48
CA ILE A 55 -13.85 -11.33 -2.98
C ILE A 55 -13.62 -11.21 -1.48
N ILE A 56 -13.30 -10.01 -1.00
CA ILE A 56 -13.02 -9.74 0.41
C ILE A 56 -13.94 -8.62 0.92
N GLU A 57 -14.39 -8.73 2.17
CA GLU A 57 -15.18 -7.67 2.80
C GLU A 57 -14.29 -6.46 3.13
N ILE A 58 -14.77 -5.27 2.81
CA ILE A 58 -14.11 -4.01 3.18
C ILE A 58 -14.48 -3.70 4.62
N ASN A 59 -13.51 -3.85 5.52
CA ASN A 59 -13.64 -3.53 6.93
C ASN A 59 -12.28 -3.09 7.51
N ARG A 60 -12.24 -2.82 8.81
CA ARG A 60 -11.01 -2.35 9.51
C ARG A 60 -9.89 -3.39 9.52
N ASN A 61 -10.20 -4.66 9.29
CA ASN A 61 -9.25 -5.77 9.24
C ASN A 61 -8.75 -6.06 7.82
N LEU A 62 -9.16 -5.27 6.82
CA LEU A 62 -8.62 -5.37 5.46
C LEU A 62 -7.10 -5.22 5.53
N ARG A 63 -6.35 -6.02 4.74
CA ARG A 63 -4.89 -5.94 4.77
C ARG A 63 -4.37 -4.57 4.31
N ALA A 64 -3.22 -4.14 4.82
CA ALA A 64 -2.66 -2.81 4.54
C ALA A 64 -2.43 -2.53 3.04
N ASP A 65 -2.05 -3.56 2.28
CA ASP A 65 -1.88 -3.51 0.82
C ASP A 65 -3.18 -3.19 0.08
N LEU A 66 -4.34 -3.54 0.65
CA LEU A 66 -5.65 -3.26 0.06
C LEU A 66 -6.31 -2.02 0.68
N GLN A 67 -6.03 -1.72 1.95
CA GLN A 67 -6.51 -0.48 2.59
C GLN A 67 -6.03 0.77 1.87
N MET A 68 -4.86 0.73 1.21
CA MET A 68 -4.32 1.89 0.50
C MET A 68 -5.29 2.44 -0.56
N TYR A 69 -6.09 1.60 -1.21
CA TYR A 69 -7.07 2.04 -2.21
C TYR A 69 -8.20 2.91 -1.65
N PHE A 70 -8.38 2.91 -0.32
CA PHE A 70 -9.44 3.65 0.36
C PHE A 70 -8.91 4.82 1.20
N ARG A 71 -7.60 5.10 1.14
CA ARG A 71 -6.98 6.24 1.82
C ARG A 71 -6.97 7.48 0.92
N ASN A 72 -6.83 8.65 1.54
CA ASN A 72 -6.64 9.88 0.79
C ASN A 72 -5.29 9.80 0.02
N PRO A 73 -5.26 10.08 -1.29
CA PRO A 73 -4.03 10.05 -2.08
C PRO A 73 -2.92 10.97 -1.54
N LYS A 74 -3.27 12.11 -0.94
CA LYS A 74 -2.31 13.04 -0.34
C LYS A 74 -1.65 12.43 0.89
N ASP A 75 -2.43 11.84 1.80
CA ASP A 75 -1.90 11.17 3.00
C ASP A 75 -0.98 9.99 2.62
N LEU A 76 -1.34 9.25 1.56
CA LEU A 76 -0.50 8.20 1.02
C LEU A 76 0.83 8.77 0.52
N LEU A 77 0.78 9.84 -0.28
CA LEU A 77 1.99 10.48 -0.81
C LEU A 77 2.90 10.97 0.33
N GLU A 78 2.36 11.66 1.32
CA GLU A 78 3.11 12.12 2.48
C GLU A 78 3.79 10.96 3.24
N GLN A 79 3.07 9.85 3.43
CA GLN A 79 3.62 8.64 4.04
C GLN A 79 4.75 8.03 3.20
N TYR A 80 4.59 7.95 1.88
CA TYR A 80 5.63 7.43 0.98
C TYR A 80 6.88 8.32 0.99
N VAL A 81 6.72 9.64 0.93
CA VAL A 81 7.83 10.59 0.99
C VAL A 81 8.60 10.45 2.31
N LYS A 82 7.89 10.33 3.44
CA LYS A 82 8.51 10.08 4.75
C LYS A 82 9.34 8.79 4.75
N ASN A 83 8.78 7.70 4.24
CA ASN A 83 9.48 6.41 4.16
C ASN A 83 10.72 6.49 3.26
N LEU A 84 10.63 7.19 2.13
CA LEU A 84 11.75 7.39 1.23
C LEU A 84 12.89 8.17 1.89
N ASN A 85 12.57 9.21 2.67
CA ASN A 85 13.59 9.97 3.40
C ASN A 85 14.34 9.08 4.41
N VAL A 86 13.64 8.21 5.15
CA VAL A 86 14.28 7.24 6.06
C VAL A 86 15.23 6.30 5.30
N VAL A 87 14.83 5.83 4.12
CA VAL A 87 15.70 4.99 3.27
C VAL A 87 16.93 5.77 2.80
N LEU A 88 16.76 7.03 2.39
CA LEU A 88 17.86 7.89 1.94
C LEU A 88 18.86 8.17 3.06
N GLU A 89 18.37 8.45 4.28
CA GLU A 89 19.20 8.64 5.48
C GLU A 89 19.99 7.38 5.82
N PHE A 90 19.31 6.22 5.84
CA PHE A 90 19.95 4.92 6.07
C PHE A 90 21.10 4.69 5.07
N GLN A 91 20.82 4.80 3.78
CA GLN A 91 21.83 4.62 2.74
C GLN A 91 22.94 5.69 2.83
N GLY A 92 22.60 6.93 3.14
CA GLY A 92 23.55 8.03 3.34
C GLY A 92 24.53 7.75 4.47
N GLY A 93 24.03 7.28 5.62
CA GLY A 93 24.87 6.86 6.75
C GLY A 93 25.85 5.74 6.38
N HIS A 94 25.38 4.73 5.66
CA HIS A 94 26.24 3.64 5.16
C HIS A 94 27.32 4.14 4.20
N ARG A 95 26.98 5.04 3.26
CA ARG A 95 27.95 5.66 2.35
C ARG A 95 29.01 6.45 3.12
N ASN A 96 28.60 7.25 4.11
CA ASN A 96 29.52 8.03 4.94
C ASN A 96 30.46 7.13 5.75
N ARG A 97 29.97 6.02 6.30
CA ARG A 97 30.80 5.06 7.05
C ARG A 97 31.84 4.40 6.14
N LEU A 98 31.44 3.99 4.94
CA LEU A 98 32.36 3.42 3.95
C LEU A 98 33.43 4.45 3.54
N ALA A 99 33.04 5.70 3.26
CA ALA A 99 33.98 6.75 2.90
C ALA A 99 35.04 6.98 4.01
N LYS A 100 34.61 7.00 5.29
CA LYS A 100 35.54 7.11 6.43
C LYS A 100 36.49 5.92 6.54
N ALA A 101 35.98 4.69 6.41
CA ALA A 101 36.81 3.49 6.46
C ALA A 101 37.86 3.46 5.33
N LEU A 102 37.49 3.90 4.13
CA LEU A 102 38.44 4.02 3.02
C LEU A 102 39.50 5.11 3.27
N GLN A 103 39.11 6.25 3.86
CA GLN A 103 40.06 7.30 4.25
C GLN A 103 41.05 6.81 5.30
N GLU A 104 40.60 6.07 6.31
CA GLU A 104 41.45 5.46 7.34
C GLU A 104 42.41 4.42 6.73
N GLN A 105 41.93 3.60 5.79
CA GLN A 105 42.78 2.62 5.10
C GLN A 105 43.88 3.30 4.28
N VAL A 106 43.54 4.35 3.53
CA VAL A 106 44.53 5.14 2.79
C VAL A 106 45.51 5.83 3.74
N GLY A 107 45.02 6.41 4.83
CA GLY A 107 45.87 7.03 5.86
C GLY A 107 46.86 6.04 6.47
N ASN A 108 46.39 4.87 6.90
CA ASN A 108 47.24 3.82 7.46
C ASN A 108 48.26 3.30 6.44
N PHE A 109 47.84 3.13 5.18
CA PHE A 109 48.74 2.73 4.10
C PHE A 109 49.85 3.76 3.87
N LEU A 110 49.52 5.06 3.87
CA LEU A 110 50.49 6.13 3.74
C LEU A 110 51.45 6.19 4.94
N LEU A 111 50.97 6.00 6.17
CA LEU A 111 51.80 5.97 7.38
C LEU A 111 52.83 4.83 7.37
N ILE A 112 52.44 3.65 6.86
CA ILE A 112 53.35 2.52 6.65
C ILE A 112 54.40 2.87 5.59
N GLN A 113 54.02 3.56 4.50
CA GLN A 113 54.95 3.93 3.43
C GLN A 113 56.01 4.95 3.86
N ILE A 114 55.68 5.86 4.79
CA ILE A 114 56.63 6.86 5.31
C ILE A 114 57.40 6.38 6.56
N GLY A 115 57.17 5.15 7.02
CA GLY A 115 57.89 4.55 8.16
C GLY A 115 57.51 5.12 9.53
N VAL A 116 56.28 5.64 9.68
CA VAL A 116 55.76 6.15 10.96
C VAL A 116 55.00 5.07 11.75
N LEU A 117 54.60 3.99 11.07
CA LEU A 117 54.11 2.73 11.63
C LEU A 117 54.94 1.58 11.04
#